data_AF-A0A3D6DS58-F1
#
_entry.id   AF-A0A3D6DS58-F1
#
_cell.length_a   1.000
_cell.length_b   1.000
_cell.length_c   1.000
_cell.angle_alpha   90.00
_cell.angle_beta   90.00
_cell.angle_gamma   90.00
#
_symmetry.space_group_name_H-M   'P 1'
#
loop_
_entity.id
_entity.type
_entity.pdbx_description
1 polymer ?
#
loop_
_entity_poly.entity_id
_entity_poly.type
_entity_poly.pdbx_seq_one_letter_code
_entity_poly.pdbx_strand_id
1 'polypeptide(L)'
;CEMCEDIPCVKACPTGALDHRLTDINQSRMGLAVLSDQETCLNWLGLRCDVCYRVCPLIDKAITLEVRPNTRTGRHAMFIPTVHSEHCTGCGKCEKACVTEEASIRVLPTKLAKGSLGEHYRIGWEEKSKAGGHSLVEDKGLVDLPDRLPEGMKLEGHFDPGSDQLPAEMPGNAANVVPSLPPGLGGPAAPASAPAAPLPTEAAR
;
A
#
# COMPACT_ATOMS: atom_id res chain seq x y z
N CYS A 1 -6.31 -19.19 -26.32
CA CYS A 1 -6.30 -17.83 -26.88
C CYS A 1 -4.96 -17.60 -27.55
N GLU A 2 -4.95 -17.22 -28.83
CA GLU A 2 -3.70 -16.94 -29.55
C GLU A 2 -3.43 -15.45 -29.80
N MET A 3 -4.28 -14.56 -29.28
CA MET A 3 -4.15 -13.11 -29.46
C MET A 3 -4.08 -12.67 -30.94
N CYS A 4 -4.90 -13.27 -31.80
CA CYS A 4 -4.96 -12.94 -33.22
C CYS A 4 -5.38 -11.48 -33.46
N GLU A 5 -4.72 -10.80 -34.39
CA GLU A 5 -4.97 -9.39 -34.72
C GLU A 5 -6.35 -9.15 -35.36
N ASP A 6 -6.84 -10.11 -36.14
CA ASP A 6 -8.12 -10.06 -36.86
C ASP A 6 -9.33 -10.48 -36.00
N ILE A 7 -9.10 -10.92 -34.77
CA ILE A 7 -10.07 -11.24 -33.72
C ILE A 7 -11.31 -12.03 -34.22
N PRO A 8 -11.15 -13.17 -34.93
CA PRO A 8 -12.27 -13.92 -35.49
C PRO A 8 -13.21 -14.48 -34.40
N CYS A 9 -12.68 -14.70 -33.19
CA CYS A 9 -13.44 -15.22 -32.05
C CYS A 9 -14.57 -14.30 -31.57
N VAL A 10 -14.47 -12.97 -31.80
CA VAL A 10 -15.52 -12.01 -31.42
C VAL A 10 -16.81 -12.28 -32.20
N LYS A 11 -16.70 -12.47 -33.52
CA LYS A 11 -17.85 -12.78 -34.40
C LYS A 11 -18.54 -14.09 -34.01
N ALA A 12 -17.77 -15.05 -33.50
CA ALA A 12 -18.27 -16.36 -33.11
C ALA A 12 -18.82 -16.40 -31.67
N CYS A 13 -18.68 -15.34 -30.86
CA CYS A 13 -19.05 -15.36 -29.44
C CYS A 13 -20.56 -15.10 -29.25
N PRO A 14 -21.37 -16.12 -28.88
CA PRO A 14 -22.81 -15.94 -28.71
C PRO A 14 -23.18 -15.40 -27.31
N THR A 15 -22.29 -15.58 -26.33
CA THR A 15 -22.53 -15.25 -24.92
C THR A 15 -22.27 -13.79 -24.58
N GLY A 16 -21.65 -13.02 -25.49
CA GLY A 16 -21.20 -11.65 -25.21
C GLY A 16 -20.03 -11.58 -24.23
N ALA A 17 -19.30 -12.68 -24.00
CA ALA A 17 -18.09 -12.68 -23.18
C ALA A 17 -16.97 -11.81 -23.79
N LEU A 18 -17.01 -11.58 -25.10
CA LEU A 18 -16.17 -10.61 -25.80
C LEU A 18 -17.07 -9.52 -26.41
N ASP A 19 -16.65 -8.27 -26.29
CA ASP A 19 -17.34 -7.13 -26.91
C ASP A 19 -17.24 -7.22 -28.44
N HIS A 20 -18.39 -7.17 -29.12
CA HIS A 20 -18.48 -7.18 -30.59
C HIS A 20 -17.90 -5.93 -31.25
N ARG A 21 -17.70 -4.86 -30.49
CA ARG A 21 -17.07 -3.61 -30.93
C ARG A 21 -15.54 -3.62 -30.76
N LEU A 22 -14.98 -4.69 -30.21
CA LEU A 22 -13.55 -4.81 -29.96
C LEU A 22 -12.77 -4.79 -31.28
N THR A 23 -11.87 -3.82 -31.43
CA THR A 23 -10.99 -3.69 -32.59
C THR A 23 -9.53 -4.07 -32.29
N ASP A 24 -9.14 -4.07 -31.02
CA ASP A 24 -7.80 -4.42 -30.55
C ASP A 24 -7.89 -5.50 -29.47
N ILE A 25 -7.28 -6.65 -29.74
CA ILE A 25 -7.31 -7.81 -28.86
C ILE A 25 -6.65 -7.55 -27.50
N ASN A 26 -5.72 -6.60 -27.40
CA ASN A 26 -5.07 -6.23 -26.14
C ASN A 26 -6.01 -5.49 -25.18
N GLN A 27 -7.14 -5.00 -25.68
CA GLN A 27 -8.18 -4.36 -24.88
C GLN A 27 -9.25 -5.35 -24.40
N SER A 28 -9.17 -6.61 -24.83
CA SER A 28 -10.09 -7.65 -24.36
C SER A 28 -10.02 -7.83 -22.83
N ARG A 29 -11.15 -8.20 -22.23
CA ARG A 29 -11.29 -8.49 -20.79
C ARG A 29 -12.02 -9.82 -20.61
N MET A 30 -11.34 -10.91 -20.97
CA MET A 30 -11.84 -12.28 -20.80
C MET A 30 -11.85 -12.73 -19.34
N GLY A 31 -10.98 -12.15 -18.50
CA GLY A 31 -10.84 -12.47 -17.09
C GLY A 31 -9.65 -11.74 -16.48
N LEU A 32 -9.26 -12.15 -15.26
CA LEU A 32 -8.09 -11.64 -14.57
C LEU A 32 -7.24 -12.82 -14.10
N ALA A 33 -5.96 -12.85 -14.48
CA ALA A 33 -5.02 -13.82 -13.96
C ALA A 33 -4.67 -13.49 -12.50
N VAL A 34 -4.73 -14.49 -11.64
CA VAL A 34 -4.38 -14.39 -10.22
C VAL A 34 -3.45 -15.54 -9.88
N LEU A 35 -2.39 -15.26 -9.16
CA LEU A 35 -1.58 -16.30 -8.54
C LEU A 35 -2.39 -16.90 -7.38
N SER A 36 -3.09 -17.99 -7.67
CA SER A 36 -4.03 -18.62 -6.74
C SER A 36 -3.36 -19.47 -5.68
N ASP A 37 -2.17 -19.98 -5.96
CA ASP A 37 -1.42 -20.84 -5.04
C ASP A 37 0.05 -20.41 -4.97
N GLN A 38 0.44 -19.90 -3.80
CA GLN A 38 1.81 -19.48 -3.54
C GLN A 38 2.67 -20.63 -3.00
N GLU A 39 2.07 -21.70 -2.49
CA GLU A 39 2.77 -22.83 -1.89
C GLU A 39 3.30 -23.79 -2.97
N THR A 40 2.64 -23.87 -4.13
CA THR A 40 3.11 -24.70 -5.26
C THR A 40 3.91 -23.91 -6.30
N CYS A 41 3.79 -22.58 -6.34
CA CYS A 41 4.47 -21.77 -7.33
C CYS A 41 6.00 -21.85 -7.19
N LEU A 42 6.68 -22.30 -8.25
CA LEU A 42 8.14 -22.50 -8.22
C LEU A 42 8.94 -21.23 -7.84
N ASN A 43 8.48 -20.04 -8.25
CA ASN A 43 9.12 -18.78 -7.87
C ASN A 43 9.01 -18.48 -6.37
N TRP A 44 7.88 -18.80 -5.76
CA TRP A 44 7.68 -18.68 -4.32
C TRP A 44 8.50 -19.71 -3.53
N LEU A 45 8.71 -20.88 -4.10
CA LEU A 45 9.62 -21.90 -3.55
C LEU A 45 11.12 -21.52 -3.70
N GLY A 46 11.41 -20.46 -4.45
CA GLY A 46 12.75 -19.92 -4.67
C GLY A 46 13.50 -20.54 -5.85
N LEU A 47 12.80 -21.24 -6.74
CA LEU A 47 13.32 -21.68 -8.04
C LEU A 47 13.08 -20.60 -9.08
N ARG A 48 13.98 -20.44 -10.04
CA ARG A 48 13.81 -19.47 -11.12
C ARG A 48 12.90 -20.03 -12.21
N CYS A 49 11.65 -19.56 -12.26
CA CYS A 49 10.67 -19.88 -13.30
C CYS A 49 10.08 -18.59 -13.88
N ASP A 50 10.28 -18.31 -15.16
CA ASP A 50 9.76 -17.10 -15.81
C ASP A 50 8.78 -17.42 -16.95
N VAL A 51 8.25 -18.64 -16.98
CA VAL A 51 7.41 -19.14 -18.08
C VAL A 51 6.12 -18.33 -18.22
N CYS A 52 5.39 -18.09 -17.13
CA CYS A 52 4.15 -17.31 -17.16
C CYS A 52 4.38 -15.84 -17.55
N TYR A 53 5.54 -15.29 -17.20
CA TYR A 53 5.97 -13.94 -17.56
C TYR A 53 6.30 -13.84 -19.05
N ARG A 54 7.12 -14.78 -19.57
CA ARG A 54 7.56 -14.78 -20.98
C ARG A 54 6.46 -15.11 -21.98
N VAL A 55 5.49 -15.94 -21.61
CA VAL A 55 4.36 -16.28 -22.49
C VAL A 55 3.31 -15.17 -22.55
N CYS A 56 3.39 -14.18 -21.65
CA CYS A 56 2.40 -13.12 -21.59
C CYS A 56 2.58 -12.16 -22.79
N PRO A 57 1.53 -11.91 -23.59
CA PRO A 57 1.60 -11.00 -24.73
C PRO A 57 1.82 -9.54 -24.33
N LEU A 58 1.50 -9.19 -23.08
CA LEU A 58 1.64 -7.86 -22.50
C LEU A 58 2.67 -7.89 -21.36
N ILE A 59 3.88 -8.34 -21.67
CA ILE A 59 5.00 -8.39 -20.74
C ILE A 59 5.28 -6.99 -20.16
N ASP A 60 5.70 -6.94 -18.89
CA ASP A 60 5.97 -5.73 -18.10
C ASP A 60 4.79 -4.76 -17.89
N LYS A 61 3.66 -5.02 -18.55
CA LYS A 61 2.41 -4.25 -18.38
C LYS A 61 1.40 -5.06 -17.59
N ALA A 62 1.01 -6.22 -18.10
CA ALA A 62 0.02 -7.09 -17.47
C ALA A 62 0.62 -7.99 -16.39
N ILE A 63 1.90 -8.36 -16.52
CA ILE A 63 2.61 -9.18 -15.54
C ILE A 63 4.04 -8.66 -15.38
N THR A 64 4.49 -8.60 -14.14
CA THR A 64 5.85 -8.19 -13.76
C THR A 64 6.44 -9.24 -12.82
N LEU A 65 7.77 -9.27 -12.69
CA LEU A 65 8.47 -10.11 -11.72
C LEU A 65 9.02 -9.21 -10.61
N GLU A 66 8.36 -9.26 -9.44
CA GLU A 66 8.84 -8.56 -8.25
C GLU A 66 9.97 -9.32 -7.59
N VAL A 67 11.11 -8.65 -7.44
CA VAL A 67 12.27 -9.24 -6.78
C VAL A 67 12.11 -9.13 -5.27
N ARG A 68 12.11 -10.27 -4.58
CA ARG A 68 12.07 -10.35 -3.11
C ARG A 68 13.26 -11.14 -2.60
N PRO A 69 13.92 -10.72 -1.51
CA PRO A 69 14.99 -11.52 -0.91
C PRO A 69 14.43 -12.82 -0.33
N ASN A 70 15.11 -13.94 -0.58
CA ASN A 70 14.73 -15.23 -0.01
C ASN A 70 15.21 -15.30 1.45
N THR A 71 14.28 -15.16 2.40
CA THR A 71 14.58 -15.17 3.84
C THR A 71 15.13 -16.50 4.34
N ARG A 72 14.80 -17.62 3.68
CA ARG A 72 15.28 -18.96 4.06
C ARG A 72 16.77 -19.17 3.77
N THR A 73 17.28 -18.62 2.66
CA THR A 73 18.69 -18.84 2.26
C THR A 73 19.57 -17.60 2.41
N GLY A 74 18.98 -16.40 2.51
CA GLY A 74 19.69 -15.13 2.71
C GLY A 74 20.58 -14.68 1.55
N ARG A 75 20.73 -15.48 0.49
CA ARG A 75 21.63 -15.22 -0.65
C ARG A 75 20.94 -15.16 -2.00
N HIS A 76 19.76 -15.78 -2.14
CA HIS A 76 19.01 -15.83 -3.39
C HIS A 76 17.86 -14.82 -3.36
N ALA A 77 17.44 -14.40 -4.56
CA ALA A 77 16.21 -13.65 -4.75
C ALA A 77 15.11 -14.58 -5.28
N MET A 78 13.88 -14.32 -4.85
CA MET A 78 12.65 -14.86 -5.40
C MET A 78 12.08 -13.85 -6.39
N PHE A 79 11.54 -14.35 -7.50
CA PHE A 79 10.97 -13.52 -8.56
C PHE A 79 9.46 -13.71 -8.59
N ILE A 80 8.75 -12.98 -7.74
CA ILE A 80 7.31 -13.19 -7.54
C ILE A 80 6.54 -12.64 -8.75
N PRO A 81 5.75 -13.47 -9.46
CA PRO A 81 4.94 -12.97 -10.56
C PRO A 81 3.76 -12.15 -10.02
N THR A 82 3.75 -10.85 -10.31
CA THR A 82 2.67 -9.93 -9.96
C THR A 82 1.89 -9.56 -11.21
N VAL A 83 0.58 -9.82 -11.20
CA VAL A 83 -0.34 -9.49 -12.29
C VAL A 83 -1.02 -8.15 -12.01
N HIS A 84 -1.00 -7.26 -13.01
CA HIS A 84 -1.61 -5.93 -12.94
C HIS A 84 -2.97 -5.94 -13.61
N SER A 85 -4.02 -5.70 -12.81
CA SER A 85 -5.42 -5.84 -13.26
C SER A 85 -5.84 -4.87 -14.37
N GLU A 86 -5.14 -3.74 -14.51
CA GLU A 86 -5.47 -2.72 -15.51
C GLU A 86 -5.14 -3.17 -16.94
N HIS A 87 -4.06 -3.95 -17.09
CA HIS A 87 -3.55 -4.40 -18.37
C HIS A 87 -3.81 -5.88 -18.66
N CYS A 88 -4.08 -6.70 -17.63
CA CYS A 88 -4.37 -8.11 -17.82
C CYS A 88 -5.65 -8.32 -18.64
N THR A 89 -5.53 -9.01 -19.77
CA THR A 89 -6.66 -9.33 -20.64
C THR A 89 -7.43 -10.58 -20.21
N GLY A 90 -6.82 -11.42 -19.36
CA GLY A 90 -7.36 -12.72 -18.99
C GLY A 90 -7.28 -13.78 -20.10
N CYS A 91 -6.31 -13.66 -21.03
CA CYS A 91 -6.19 -14.61 -22.15
C CYS A 91 -5.84 -16.06 -21.77
N GLY A 92 -5.40 -16.32 -20.54
CA GLY A 92 -5.11 -17.67 -20.04
C GLY A 92 -3.82 -18.31 -20.57
N LYS A 93 -3.00 -17.60 -21.36
CA LYS A 93 -1.70 -18.12 -21.82
C LYS A 93 -0.78 -18.48 -20.65
N CYS A 94 -0.80 -17.69 -19.57
CA CYS A 94 -0.01 -17.95 -18.36
C CYS A 94 -0.49 -19.19 -17.57
N GLU A 95 -1.80 -19.42 -17.47
CA GLU A 95 -2.38 -20.60 -16.82
C GLU A 95 -2.03 -21.87 -17.61
N LYS A 96 -2.21 -21.85 -18.94
CA LYS A 96 -1.88 -22.99 -19.81
C LYS A 96 -0.39 -23.32 -19.84
N ALA A 97 0.47 -22.32 -19.73
CA ALA A 97 1.92 -22.50 -19.77
C ALA A 97 2.53 -22.85 -18.41
N CYS A 98 1.74 -22.88 -17.33
CA CYS A 98 2.24 -23.23 -16.02
C CYS A 98 2.81 -24.66 -16.05
N VAL A 99 4.01 -24.85 -15.49
CA VAL A 99 4.75 -26.12 -15.56
C VAL A 99 4.40 -27.09 -14.42
N THR A 100 3.59 -26.64 -13.45
CA THR A 100 3.09 -27.46 -12.35
C THR A 100 1.95 -28.35 -12.84
N GLU A 101 1.69 -29.48 -12.16
CA GLU A 101 0.62 -30.41 -12.53
C GLU A 101 -0.76 -29.73 -12.52
N GLU A 102 -1.04 -28.99 -11.43
CA GLU A 102 -2.14 -28.05 -11.35
C GLU A 102 -1.58 -26.62 -11.38
N ALA A 103 -2.14 -25.76 -12.24
CA ALA A 103 -1.59 -24.43 -12.47
C ALA A 103 -1.69 -23.54 -11.21
N SER A 104 -0.54 -23.07 -10.71
CA SER A 104 -0.48 -22.15 -9.56
C SER A 104 -1.04 -20.75 -9.87
N ILE A 105 -1.11 -20.38 -11.15
CA ILE A 105 -1.70 -19.15 -11.66
C ILE A 105 -2.94 -19.48 -12.48
N ARG A 106 -4.08 -18.85 -12.17
CA ARG A 106 -5.36 -19.16 -12.78
C ARG A 106 -6.06 -17.90 -13.26
N VAL A 107 -6.83 -18.01 -14.34
CA VAL A 107 -7.68 -16.92 -14.81
C VAL A 107 -9.07 -17.09 -14.24
N LEU A 108 -9.49 -16.09 -13.48
CA LEU A 108 -10.80 -16.04 -12.85
C LEU A 108 -11.64 -14.89 -13.44
N PRO A 109 -12.99 -14.98 -13.39
CA PRO A 109 -13.84 -13.85 -13.70
C PRO A 109 -13.46 -12.63 -12.86
N THR A 110 -13.42 -11.45 -13.48
CA THR A 110 -12.95 -10.22 -12.82
C THR A 110 -13.73 -9.91 -11.54
N LYS A 111 -15.03 -10.24 -11.49
CA LYS A 111 -15.88 -10.06 -10.31
C LYS A 111 -15.47 -10.93 -9.10
N LEU A 112 -14.82 -12.07 -9.34
CA LEU A 112 -14.33 -12.95 -8.28
C LEU A 112 -12.88 -12.62 -7.91
N ALA A 113 -12.10 -12.14 -8.88
CA ALA A 113 -10.68 -11.89 -8.73
C ALA A 113 -10.34 -10.52 -8.13
N LYS A 114 -11.12 -9.48 -8.45
CA LYS A 114 -10.83 -8.08 -8.09
C LYS A 114 -11.80 -7.59 -7.03
N GLY A 115 -11.26 -7.12 -5.89
CA GLY A 115 -12.03 -6.42 -4.87
C GLY A 115 -12.40 -4.98 -5.27
N SER A 116 -13.32 -4.37 -4.52
CA SER A 116 -13.67 -2.95 -4.63
C SER A 116 -13.58 -2.27 -3.26
N LEU A 117 -13.18 -0.99 -3.24
CA LEU A 117 -13.04 -0.21 -2.01
C LEU A 117 -14.40 0.31 -1.45
N GLY A 118 -15.49 0.15 -2.21
CA GLY A 118 -16.80 0.72 -1.90
C GLY A 118 -16.93 2.20 -2.29
N GLU A 119 -18.15 2.68 -2.52
CA GLU A 119 -18.40 4.05 -3.02
C GLU A 119 -18.04 5.14 -2.01
N HIS A 120 -18.03 4.81 -0.72
CA HIS A 120 -17.79 5.77 0.36
C HIS A 120 -16.30 5.96 0.68
N TYR A 121 -15.45 5.00 0.31
CA TYR A 121 -14.02 5.10 0.59
C TYR A 121 -13.33 5.82 -0.56
N ARG A 122 -12.89 7.05 -0.29
CA ARG A 122 -12.17 7.87 -1.26
C ARG A 122 -10.69 7.87 -0.90
N ILE A 123 -9.85 7.57 -1.88
CA ILE A 123 -8.41 7.54 -1.70
C ILE A 123 -7.89 8.97 -1.62
N GLY A 124 -7.37 9.38 -0.46
CA GLY A 124 -7.02 10.77 -0.18
C GLY A 124 -6.04 11.41 -1.17
N TRP A 125 -5.03 10.66 -1.63
CA TRP A 125 -4.08 11.18 -2.62
C TRP A 125 -4.66 11.31 -4.03
N GLU A 126 -5.60 10.45 -4.42
CA GLU A 126 -6.33 10.59 -5.69
C GLU A 126 -7.28 11.80 -5.65
N GLU A 127 -7.96 12.00 -4.52
CA GLU A 127 -8.84 13.15 -4.34
C GLU A 127 -8.07 14.47 -4.25
N LYS A 128 -6.92 14.48 -3.58
CA LYS A 128 -5.99 15.62 -3.58
C LYS A 128 -5.53 15.98 -5.00
N SER A 129 -5.21 14.96 -5.81
CA SER A 129 -4.86 15.15 -7.22
C SER A 129 -6.02 15.75 -8.02
N LYS A 130 -7.26 15.26 -7.82
CA LYS A 130 -8.47 15.84 -8.43
C LYS A 130 -8.77 17.27 -7.97
N ALA A 131 -8.43 17.60 -6.72
CA ALA A 131 -8.61 18.91 -6.11
C ALA A 131 -7.46 19.90 -6.41
N GLY A 132 -6.61 19.61 -7.42
CA GLY A 132 -5.55 20.52 -7.84
C GLY A 132 -4.34 20.56 -6.90
N GLY A 133 -4.15 19.52 -6.08
CA GLY A 133 -3.00 19.39 -5.18
C GLY A 133 -3.27 19.81 -3.72
N HIS A 134 -4.51 20.16 -3.36
CA HIS A 134 -4.92 20.47 -1.99
C HIS A 134 -5.56 19.24 -1.33
N SER A 135 -5.17 18.93 -0.09
CA SER A 135 -5.84 17.84 0.65
C SER A 135 -7.27 18.25 0.97
N LEU A 136 -8.22 17.32 0.84
CA LEU A 136 -9.64 17.55 1.18
C LEU A 136 -9.88 17.81 2.68
N VAL A 137 -8.84 17.64 3.52
CA VAL A 137 -8.91 17.79 4.98
C VAL A 137 -8.12 19.03 5.46
N GLU A 138 -7.50 19.80 4.54
CA GLU A 138 -6.57 20.90 4.90
C GLU A 138 -7.21 22.30 4.90
N ASP A 139 -8.49 22.41 5.25
CA ASP A 139 -9.16 23.71 5.31
C ASP A 139 -9.39 24.16 6.76
N LYS A 140 -8.57 25.13 7.18
CA LYS A 140 -8.85 26.18 8.19
C LYS A 140 -9.93 25.81 9.22
N GLY A 141 -9.54 25.12 10.28
CA GLY A 141 -10.44 24.84 11.42
C GLY A 141 -10.34 23.45 12.02
N LEU A 142 -9.45 22.57 11.51
CA LEU A 142 -9.11 21.34 12.21
C LEU A 142 -8.47 21.71 13.57
N VAL A 143 -9.13 21.30 14.64
CA VAL A 143 -8.57 21.36 15.99
C VAL A 143 -7.47 20.31 16.06
N ASP A 144 -6.22 20.76 16.04
CA ASP A 144 -5.10 19.87 16.24
C ASP A 144 -4.97 19.53 17.73
N LEU A 145 -4.79 18.25 18.02
CA LEU A 145 -4.79 17.71 19.39
C LEU A 145 -3.34 17.64 19.86
N PRO A 146 -3.01 18.03 21.11
CA PRO A 146 -1.63 18.10 21.55
C PRO A 146 -0.88 16.78 21.38
N ASP A 147 0.29 16.84 20.76
CA ASP A 147 1.16 15.70 20.57
C ASP A 147 1.79 15.27 21.92
N ARG A 148 1.61 14.00 22.30
CA ARG A 148 2.30 13.42 23.47
C ARG A 148 3.70 12.94 23.08
N LEU A 149 4.58 13.87 22.76
CA LEU A 149 5.99 13.58 22.49
C LEU A 149 6.82 13.54 23.79
N PRO A 150 7.93 12.77 23.82
CA PRO A 150 8.93 12.88 24.87
C PRO A 150 9.46 14.32 24.99
N GLU A 151 9.79 14.75 26.21
CA GLU A 151 10.24 16.12 26.47
C GLU A 151 11.41 16.54 25.56
N GLY A 152 11.24 17.66 24.86
CA GLY A 152 12.27 18.26 24.00
C GLY A 152 12.31 17.78 22.54
N MET A 153 11.44 16.85 22.14
CA MET A 153 11.37 16.39 20.75
C MET A 153 10.33 17.19 19.96
N LYS A 154 10.72 17.80 18.83
CA LYS A 154 9.83 18.45 17.86
C LYS A 154 9.87 17.70 16.53
N LEU A 155 8.71 17.53 15.91
CA LEU A 155 8.60 16.97 14.55
C LEU A 155 8.77 18.12 13.54
N GLU A 156 9.73 17.99 12.62
CA GLU A 156 9.95 18.99 11.58
C GLU A 156 8.73 19.09 10.65
N GLY A 157 8.20 20.30 10.47
CA GLY A 157 7.06 20.56 9.57
C GLY A 157 5.68 20.25 10.17
N HIS A 158 5.60 19.88 11.46
CA HIS A 158 4.34 19.73 12.18
C HIS A 158 4.01 21.01 12.96
N PHE A 159 2.73 21.41 12.98
CA PHE A 159 2.23 22.51 13.82
C PHE A 159 1.52 21.86 15.01
N ASP A 160 2.09 21.99 16.22
CA ASP A 160 1.50 21.49 17.46
C ASP A 160 1.02 22.67 18.33
N PRO A 161 -0.29 22.94 18.41
CA PRO A 161 -0.84 24.05 19.19
C PRO A 161 -0.66 23.87 20.70
N GLY A 162 -0.28 22.67 21.17
CA GLY A 162 0.05 22.41 22.58
C GLY A 162 1.49 22.79 22.96
N SER A 163 2.37 22.95 21.98
CA SER A 163 3.79 23.31 22.16
C SER A 163 4.05 24.82 22.14
N ASP A 164 3.14 25.60 21.57
CA ASP A 164 3.25 27.06 21.54
C ASP A 164 2.63 27.68 22.81
N GLN A 165 3.34 28.64 23.43
CA GLN A 165 2.80 29.38 24.57
C GLN A 165 1.58 30.19 24.11
N LEU A 166 0.39 29.80 24.58
CA LEU A 166 -0.83 30.58 24.38
C LEU A 166 -0.64 32.01 24.92
N PRO A 167 -1.21 33.04 24.28
CA PRO A 167 -1.19 34.40 24.80
C PRO A 167 -1.75 34.46 26.23
N ALA A 168 -1.14 35.29 27.09
CA ALA A 168 -1.37 35.34 28.53
C ALA A 168 -2.80 35.71 28.99
N GLU A 169 -3.76 35.88 28.07
CA GLU A 169 -5.08 36.45 28.33
C GLU A 169 -6.25 35.48 28.03
N MET A 170 -6.06 34.19 28.32
CA MET A 170 -7.16 33.21 28.38
C MET A 170 -7.45 32.82 29.84
N PRO A 171 -8.72 32.75 30.27
CA PRO A 171 -9.07 32.33 31.63
C PRO A 171 -8.81 30.82 31.76
N GLY A 172 -7.68 30.50 32.36
CA GLY A 172 -7.15 29.13 32.45
C GLY A 172 -5.67 29.07 32.83
N ASN A 173 -4.96 30.21 32.84
CA ASN A 173 -3.56 30.31 33.26
C ASN A 173 -3.37 30.27 34.80
N ALA A 174 -4.18 29.51 35.51
CA ALA A 174 -3.90 29.14 36.90
C ALA A 174 -3.15 27.81 36.85
N ALA A 175 -1.87 27.85 37.21
CA ALA A 175 -0.95 26.73 37.35
C ALA A 175 -1.67 25.39 37.62
N ASN A 176 -1.84 24.57 36.58
CA ASN A 176 -2.29 23.20 36.75
C ASN A 176 -1.15 22.39 37.35
N VAL A 177 -1.07 22.40 38.68
CA VAL A 177 -0.29 21.45 39.46
C VAL A 177 -1.00 20.10 39.33
N VAL A 178 -0.52 19.28 38.40
CA VAL A 178 -0.96 17.88 38.28
C VAL A 178 -0.28 17.10 39.41
N PRO A 179 -1.03 16.46 40.33
CA PRO A 179 -0.41 15.62 41.34
C PRO A 179 0.28 14.43 40.68
N SER A 180 1.47 14.09 41.17
CA SER A 180 2.32 13.03 40.61
C SER A 180 1.77 11.60 40.84
N LEU A 181 0.70 11.43 41.62
CA LEU A 181 0.01 10.15 41.85
C LEU A 181 -1.53 10.30 41.94
N PRO A 182 -2.30 9.25 41.59
CA PRO A 182 -3.76 9.26 41.64
C PRO A 182 -4.33 9.39 43.07
N PRO A 183 -5.60 9.81 43.23
CA PRO A 183 -6.17 10.15 44.53
C PRO A 183 -6.23 8.93 45.47
N GLY A 184 -5.70 9.07 46.69
CA GLY A 184 -5.79 8.06 47.76
C GLY A 184 -4.46 7.61 48.37
N LEU A 185 -3.33 7.94 47.75
CA LEU A 185 -1.99 7.66 48.29
C LEU A 185 -1.27 8.99 48.56
N GLY A 186 -1.60 9.62 49.69
CA GLY A 186 -1.13 10.95 50.05
C GLY A 186 0.38 11.01 50.32
N GLY A 187 1.10 11.77 49.50
CA GLY A 187 2.44 12.28 49.79
C GLY A 187 2.51 13.78 49.44
N PRO A 188 3.36 14.57 50.11
CA PRO A 188 3.47 16.00 49.82
C PRO A 188 4.03 16.26 48.42
N ALA A 189 3.58 17.35 47.80
CA ALA A 189 4.05 17.80 46.50
C ALA A 189 5.56 18.10 46.54
N ALA A 190 6.34 17.48 45.66
CA ALA A 190 7.75 17.81 45.49
C ALA A 190 7.89 18.99 44.52
N PRO A 191 8.73 20.01 44.82
CA PRO A 191 9.08 21.02 43.84
C PRO A 191 9.89 20.39 42.69
N ALA A 192 9.69 20.88 41.48
CA ALA A 192 10.44 20.46 40.29
C ALA A 192 11.95 20.61 40.54
N SER A 193 12.68 19.52 40.34
CA SER A 193 14.14 19.47 40.47
C SER A 193 14.81 20.43 39.47
N ALA A 194 15.81 21.16 39.96
CA ALA A 194 16.71 22.00 39.16
C ALA A 194 17.39 21.19 38.03
N PRO A 195 17.75 21.82 36.90
CA PRO A 195 18.34 21.10 35.77
C PRO A 195 19.72 20.56 36.13
N ALA A 196 19.99 19.32 35.72
CA ALA A 196 21.30 18.71 35.83
C ALA A 196 22.34 19.46 34.96
N ALA A 197 23.54 19.62 35.51
CA ALA A 197 24.68 20.24 34.82
C ALA A 197 25.07 19.46 33.55
N PRO A 198 25.54 20.13 32.48
CA PRO A 198 25.92 19.46 31.24
C PRO A 198 27.20 18.62 31.42
N LEU A 199 27.20 17.42 30.84
CA LEU A 199 28.36 16.53 30.75
C LEU A 199 29.42 17.12 29.80
N PRO A 200 30.72 16.95 30.07
CA PRO A 200 31.78 17.48 29.23
C PRO A 200 31.88 16.71 27.90
N THR A 201 32.14 17.46 26.83
CA THR A 201 32.35 16.98 25.45
C THR A 201 33.67 16.22 25.32
N GLU A 202 33.62 14.98 24.85
CA GLU A 202 34.81 14.23 24.42
C GLU A 202 35.23 14.66 23.00
N ALA A 203 36.50 15.04 22.89
CA ALA A 203 37.12 15.54 21.68
C ALA A 203 37.45 14.43 20.68
N ALA A 204 37.27 14.75 19.40
CA ALA A 204 37.67 13.93 18.27
C ALA A 204 39.16 13.52 18.30
N ARG A 205 39.42 12.26 17.93
CA ARG A 205 40.67 11.78 17.34
C ARG A 205 40.35 10.91 16.14
#